data_AF-A0A1T1H7E9-F1
#
_entry.id   AF-A0A1T1H7E9-F1
#
_cell.length_a   1.000
_cell.length_b   1.000
_cell.length_c   1.000
_cell.angle_alpha   90.00
_cell.angle_beta   90.00
_cell.angle_gamma   90.00
#
_symmetry.space_group_name_H-M   'P 1'
#
loop_
_entity.id
_entity.type
_entity.pdbx_description
1 polymer ?
#
loop_
_entity_poly.entity_id
_entity_poly.type
_entity_poly.pdbx_seq_one_letter_code
_entity_poly.pdbx_strand_id
1 'polypeptide(L)'
;ASLSRALIEHSVDVYISSFPLGGGKAVTEAMSVGLPVVTHDSYRSRYHGGGDLTYPGSFSWVEYEDLQAIFERWDEPLLKQHGEAALQPFRRYYSTEAFLSAVASGADCAHHVPPLHRYRQNHLRNYLDFRRRRTERMGHLETEN
;
A
#
# COMPACT_ATOMS: atom_id res chain seq x y z
N ALA A 1 -8.05 19.61 -5.95
CA ALA A 1 -7.30 18.91 -7.02
C ALA A 1 -7.19 17.44 -6.64
N SER A 2 -7.25 16.50 -7.59
CA SER A 2 -7.03 15.06 -7.32
C SER A 2 -5.54 14.74 -7.31
N LEU A 3 -5.14 13.69 -6.60
CA LEU A 3 -3.74 13.24 -6.60
C LEU A 3 -3.35 12.71 -7.99
N SER A 4 -4.24 11.96 -8.64
CA SER A 4 -4.04 11.40 -9.98
C SER A 4 -3.61 12.46 -11.00
N ARG A 5 -4.22 13.64 -10.94
CA ARG A 5 -3.88 14.76 -11.82
C ARG A 5 -2.46 15.28 -11.55
N ALA A 6 -2.11 15.47 -10.27
CA ALA A 6 -0.77 15.92 -9.90
C ALA A 6 0.30 14.90 -10.32
N LEU A 7 0.04 13.60 -10.19
CA LEU A 7 0.96 12.55 -10.61
C LEU A 7 1.27 12.60 -12.12
N ILE A 8 0.24 12.86 -12.94
CA ILE A 8 0.43 13.05 -14.39
C ILE A 8 1.19 14.34 -14.68
N GLU A 9 0.79 15.46 -14.08
CA GLU A 9 1.39 16.77 -14.30
C GLU A 9 2.89 16.79 -13.94
N HIS A 10 3.29 15.99 -12.95
CA HIS A 10 4.68 15.86 -12.52
C HIS A 10 5.45 14.72 -13.20
N SER A 11 4.85 13.99 -14.16
CA SER A 11 5.49 12.86 -14.86
C SER A 11 6.10 11.85 -13.90
N VAL A 12 5.35 11.47 -12.86
CA VAL A 12 5.81 10.50 -11.86
C VAL A 12 5.86 9.11 -12.48
N ASP A 13 6.97 8.38 -12.31
CA ASP A 13 7.11 7.01 -12.82
C ASP A 13 6.67 5.92 -11.83
N VAL A 14 6.79 6.19 -10.52
CA VAL A 14 6.46 5.24 -9.43
C VAL A 14 5.88 5.99 -8.24
N TYR A 15 4.84 5.44 -7.62
CA TYR A 15 4.29 5.96 -6.37
C TYR A 15 4.72 5.11 -5.16
N ILE A 16 5.37 5.74 -4.18
CA ILE A 16 5.76 5.08 -2.92
C ILE A 16 4.80 5.54 -1.81
N SER A 17 4.10 4.59 -1.20
CA SER A 17 3.18 4.91 -0.10
C SER A 17 3.93 5.38 1.14
N SER A 18 3.32 6.30 1.89
CA SER A 18 3.81 6.72 3.21
C SER A 18 3.94 5.55 4.19
N PHE A 19 4.86 5.69 5.14
CA PHE A 19 5.09 4.78 6.26
C PHE A 19 5.16 5.59 7.56
N PRO A 20 4.64 5.11 8.71
CA PRO A 20 4.14 3.75 9.00
C PRO A 20 2.65 3.51 8.71
N LEU A 21 1.95 4.52 8.19
CA LEU A 21 0.56 4.41 7.76
C LEU A 21 0.48 4.76 6.27
N GLY A 22 0.12 3.78 5.46
CA GLY A 22 -0.10 3.94 4.03
C GLY A 22 -1.41 4.67 3.72
N GLY A 23 -1.39 5.50 2.67
CA GLY A 23 -2.58 6.20 2.18
C GLY A 23 -3.38 5.36 1.20
N GLY A 24 -4.39 4.62 1.66
CA GLY A 24 -5.17 3.72 0.80
C GLY A 24 -5.79 4.40 -0.43
N LYS A 25 -6.44 5.56 -0.24
CA LYS A 25 -6.97 6.36 -1.36
C LYS A 25 -5.88 6.80 -2.33
N ALA A 26 -4.72 7.22 -1.81
CA ALA A 26 -3.62 7.71 -2.63
C ALA A 26 -3.02 6.59 -3.49
N VAL A 27 -2.89 5.38 -2.93
CA VAL A 27 -2.51 4.17 -3.68
C VAL A 27 -3.52 3.89 -4.80
N THR A 28 -4.83 3.97 -4.52
CA THR A 28 -5.86 3.80 -5.55
C THR A 28 -5.79 4.86 -6.65
N GLU A 29 -5.57 6.14 -6.30
CA GLU A 29 -5.41 7.22 -7.28
C GLU A 29 -4.15 7.04 -8.14
N ALA A 30 -3.04 6.56 -7.56
CA ALA A 30 -1.83 6.24 -8.32
C ALA A 30 -2.06 5.10 -9.33
N MET A 31 -2.71 4.01 -8.90
CA MET A 31 -3.06 2.91 -9.81
C MET A 31 -4.04 3.36 -10.91
N SER A 32 -4.91 4.35 -10.64
CA SER A 32 -5.89 4.85 -11.62
C SER A 32 -5.25 5.44 -12.87
N VAL A 33 -4.03 5.95 -12.74
CA VAL A 33 -3.23 6.52 -13.83
C VAL A 33 -2.15 5.56 -14.32
N GLY A 34 -2.19 4.29 -13.88
CA GLY A 34 -1.28 3.24 -14.30
C GLY A 34 0.13 3.37 -13.74
N LEU A 35 0.27 3.89 -12.53
CA LEU A 35 1.57 3.90 -11.86
C LEU A 35 1.83 2.62 -11.07
N PRO A 36 3.03 2.03 -11.20
CA PRO A 36 3.56 1.10 -10.21
C PRO A 36 3.47 1.69 -8.80
N VAL A 37 3.09 0.87 -7.82
CA VAL A 37 3.00 1.27 -6.42
C VAL A 37 3.96 0.43 -5.58
N VAL A 38 4.57 1.09 -4.60
CA VAL A 38 5.44 0.46 -3.60
C VAL A 38 4.81 0.67 -2.22
N THR A 39 4.55 -0.42 -1.50
CA THR A 39 3.94 -0.38 -0.16
C THR A 39 4.83 -0.99 0.91
N HIS A 40 4.70 -0.53 2.16
CA HIS A 40 5.34 -1.21 3.29
C HIS A 40 4.53 -2.46 3.67
N ASP A 41 5.18 -3.61 3.86
CA ASP A 41 4.55 -4.77 4.47
C ASP A 41 4.73 -4.72 5.99
N SER A 42 3.72 -4.15 6.65
CA SER A 42 3.77 -3.87 8.08
C SER A 42 3.46 -5.09 8.92
N TYR A 43 4.47 -5.61 9.63
CA TYR A 43 4.32 -6.69 10.61
C TYR A 43 3.30 -6.40 11.74
N ARG A 44 2.86 -5.15 11.91
CA ARG A 44 1.90 -4.73 12.94
C ARG A 44 0.49 -5.17 12.61
N SER A 45 0.03 -4.81 11.42
CA SER A 45 -1.32 -5.11 10.93
C SER A 45 -1.39 -4.78 9.45
N ARG A 46 -2.18 -5.56 8.70
CA ARG A 46 -2.47 -5.33 7.28
C ARG A 46 -2.94 -3.93 6.94
N TYR A 47 -3.62 -3.25 7.85
CA TYR A 47 -4.15 -1.90 7.63
C TYR A 47 -3.07 -0.82 7.56
N HIS A 48 -1.87 -1.07 8.11
CA HIS A 48 -0.80 -0.08 8.13
C HIS A 48 -0.08 0.03 6.79
N GLY A 49 0.05 -1.10 6.07
CA GLY A 49 0.82 -1.17 4.83
C GLY A 49 0.06 -0.80 3.57
N GLY A 50 -1.25 -1.05 3.54
CA GLY A 50 -2.07 -0.82 2.35
C GLY A 50 -1.84 -1.80 1.20
N GLY A 51 -0.97 -2.81 1.38
CA GLY A 51 -0.68 -3.83 0.37
C GLY A 51 -1.90 -4.67 -0.05
N ASP A 52 -2.94 -4.77 0.78
CA ASP A 52 -4.19 -5.44 0.39
C ASP A 52 -4.95 -4.71 -0.74
N LEU A 53 -4.63 -3.44 -1.01
CA LEU A 53 -5.28 -2.63 -2.03
C LEU A 53 -4.57 -2.68 -3.40
N THR A 54 -3.38 -3.27 -3.48
CA THR A 54 -2.55 -3.21 -4.68
C THR A 54 -2.84 -4.37 -5.65
N TYR A 55 -2.09 -4.44 -6.75
CA TYR A 55 -2.15 -5.55 -7.69
C TYR A 55 -1.22 -6.69 -7.28
N PRO A 56 -1.53 -7.95 -7.66
CA PRO A 56 -0.63 -9.08 -7.45
C PRO A 56 0.76 -8.82 -8.03
N GLY A 57 1.79 -8.98 -7.21
CA GLY A 57 3.19 -8.74 -7.62
C GLY A 57 3.62 -7.28 -7.52
N SER A 58 2.81 -6.36 -6.96
CA SER A 58 3.27 -5.02 -6.63
C SER A 58 4.50 -5.05 -5.71
N PHE A 59 5.34 -4.04 -5.80
CA PHE A 59 6.52 -3.93 -4.95
C PHE A 59 6.13 -3.74 -3.48
N SER A 60 6.80 -4.47 -2.60
CA SER A 60 6.64 -4.33 -1.15
C SER A 60 7.98 -4.43 -0.43
N TRP A 61 8.15 -3.64 0.62
CA TRP A 61 9.36 -3.65 1.44
C TRP A 61 8.99 -3.85 2.92
N VAL A 62 9.86 -4.53 3.68
CA VAL A 62 9.72 -4.71 5.13
C VAL A 62 10.81 -3.92 5.84
N GLU A 63 12.04 -4.07 5.37
CA GLU A 63 13.25 -3.40 5.86
C GLU A 63 13.81 -2.49 4.75
N TYR A 64 14.71 -1.56 5.08
CA TYR A 64 15.18 -0.55 4.13
C TYR A 64 16.00 -1.14 2.97
N GLU A 65 16.66 -2.27 3.19
CA GLU A 65 17.44 -2.99 2.19
C GLU A 65 16.54 -3.52 1.05
N ASP A 66 15.28 -3.82 1.35
CA ASP A 66 14.31 -4.22 0.33
C ASP A 66 14.02 -3.07 -0.65
N LEU A 67 13.99 -1.81 -0.19
CA LEU A 67 13.81 -0.65 -1.07
C LEU A 67 14.97 -0.51 -2.03
N GLN A 68 16.20 -0.68 -1.55
CA GLN A 68 17.38 -0.65 -2.41
C GLN A 68 17.28 -1.73 -3.49
N ALA A 69 16.97 -2.97 -3.11
CA ALA A 69 16.81 -4.07 -4.04
C ALA A 69 15.67 -3.86 -5.04
N ILE A 70 14.59 -3.16 -4.65
CA ILE A 70 13.50 -2.78 -5.55
C ILE A 70 14.00 -1.74 -6.57
N PHE A 71 14.68 -0.69 -6.11
CA PHE A 71 15.16 0.39 -6.97
C PHE A 71 16.20 -0.10 -8.00
N GLU A 72 17.09 -1.00 -7.60
CA GLU A 72 18.10 -1.60 -8.49
C GLU A 72 17.50 -2.41 -9.63
N ARG A 73 16.24 -2.86 -9.50
CA ARG A 73 15.55 -3.65 -10.52
C ARG A 73 14.79 -2.80 -11.53
N TRP A 74 14.64 -1.50 -11.29
CA TRP A 74 13.79 -0.66 -12.13
C TRP A 74 14.42 -0.40 -13.49
N ASP A 75 13.69 -0.79 -14.52
CA ASP A 75 13.91 -0.41 -15.89
C ASP A 75 12.56 -0.06 -16.55
N GLU A 76 12.62 0.59 -17.71
CA GLU A 76 11.41 1.03 -18.43
C GLU A 76 10.45 -0.14 -18.76
N PRO A 77 10.90 -1.30 -19.28
CA PRO A 77 10.02 -2.45 -19.54
C PRO A 77 9.29 -2.94 -18.28
N LEU A 78 10.00 -3.09 -17.16
CA LEU A 78 9.42 -3.55 -15.90
C LEU A 78 8.40 -2.55 -15.37
N LEU A 79 8.73 -1.26 -15.36
CA LEU A 79 7.81 -0.23 -14.87
C LEU A 79 6.55 -0.16 -15.74
N LYS A 80 6.67 -0.30 -17.05
CA LYS A 80 5.51 -0.37 -17.95
C LYS A 80 4.63 -1.58 -17.67
N GLN A 81 5.22 -2.77 -17.49
CA GLN A 81 4.49 -3.98 -17.11
C GLN A 81 3.73 -3.78 -15.79
N HIS A 82 4.38 -3.19 -14.79
CA HIS A 82 3.77 -2.91 -13.50
C HIS A 82 2.67 -1.85 -13.59
N GLY A 83 2.80 -0.87 -14.48
CA GLY A 83 1.75 0.12 -14.74
C GLY A 83 0.49 -0.50 -15.36
N GLU A 84 0.67 -1.39 -16.34
CA GLU A 84 -0.43 -2.17 -16.90
C GLU A 84 -1.10 -3.05 -15.84
N ALA A 85 -0.30 -3.70 -15.00
CA ALA A 85 -0.78 -4.52 -13.88
C ALA A 85 -1.56 -3.69 -12.84
N ALA A 86 -1.17 -2.44 -12.58
CA ALA A 86 -1.85 -1.53 -11.67
C ALA A 86 -3.25 -1.11 -12.15
N LEU A 87 -3.41 -0.92 -13.47
CA LEU A 87 -4.71 -0.54 -14.05
C LEU A 87 -5.76 -1.64 -13.91
N GLN A 88 -5.36 -2.91 -13.91
CA GLN A 88 -6.28 -4.05 -13.88
C GLN A 88 -7.18 -4.07 -12.62
N PRO A 89 -6.64 -4.12 -11.39
CA PRO A 89 -7.48 -4.08 -10.20
C PRO A 89 -8.16 -2.73 -10.01
N PHE A 90 -7.56 -1.61 -10.43
CA PHE A 90 -8.25 -0.32 -10.41
C PHE A 90 -9.56 -0.38 -11.20
N ARG A 91 -9.49 -0.80 -12.46
CA ARG A 91 -10.68 -0.92 -13.32
C ARG A 91 -11.69 -1.91 -12.75
N ARG A 92 -11.21 -3.03 -12.20
CA ARG A 92 -12.04 -4.12 -11.69
C ARG A 92 -12.76 -3.78 -10.38
N TYR A 93 -12.11 -3.08 -9.45
CA TYR A 93 -12.58 -2.95 -8.07
C TYR A 93 -12.74 -1.50 -7.58
N TYR A 94 -12.06 -0.53 -8.20
CA TYR A 94 -11.94 0.83 -7.64
C TYR A 94 -12.42 1.94 -8.59
N SER A 95 -12.80 1.60 -9.82
CA SER A 95 -13.38 2.54 -10.77
C SER A 95 -14.79 2.97 -10.35
N THR A 96 -15.25 4.10 -10.89
CA THR A 96 -16.64 4.55 -10.68
C THR A 96 -17.63 3.50 -11.20
N GLU A 97 -17.32 2.86 -12.31
CA GLU A 97 -18.11 1.77 -12.89
C GLU A 97 -18.16 0.56 -11.96
N ALA A 98 -17.03 0.16 -11.36
CA ALA A 98 -16.99 -0.93 -10.38
C ALA A 98 -17.81 -0.59 -9.14
N PHE A 99 -17.73 0.65 -8.63
CA PHE A 99 -18.55 1.10 -7.52
C PHE A 99 -20.05 1.02 -7.84
N LEU A 100 -20.48 1.57 -8.98
CA LEU A 100 -21.88 1.54 -9.40
C LEU A 100 -22.37 0.10 -9.60
N SER A 101 -21.54 -0.77 -10.20
CA SER A 101 -21.84 -2.19 -10.35
C SER A 101 -22.01 -2.88 -9.00
N ALA A 102 -21.16 -2.58 -8.02
CA ALA A 102 -21.23 -3.16 -6.68
C ALA A 102 -22.50 -2.72 -5.95
N VAL A 103 -22.84 -1.43 -6.02
CA VAL A 103 -24.08 -0.90 -5.43
C VAL A 103 -25.32 -1.52 -6.07
N ALA A 104 -25.34 -1.68 -7.39
CA ALA A 104 -26.45 -2.30 -8.10
C ALA A 104 -26.65 -3.79 -7.79
N SER A 105 -25.58 -4.49 -7.38
CA SER A 105 -25.61 -5.93 -7.08
C SER A 105 -26.24 -6.26 -5.72
N GLY A 106 -26.50 -5.27 -4.87
CA GLY A 106 -27.15 -5.47 -3.57
C GLY A 106 -26.37 -6.46 -2.68
N ALA A 107 -27.04 -7.52 -2.21
CA ALA A 107 -26.44 -8.52 -1.32
C ALA A 107 -25.46 -9.48 -2.03
N ASP A 108 -25.51 -9.60 -3.36
CA ASP A 108 -24.59 -10.45 -4.14
C ASP A 108 -23.38 -9.64 -4.63
N CYS A 109 -22.63 -9.06 -3.67
CA CYS A 109 -21.50 -8.17 -3.98
C CYS A 109 -20.12 -8.78 -3.70
N ALA A 110 -20.05 -10.06 -3.31
CA ALA A 110 -18.80 -10.71 -2.91
C ALA A 110 -17.72 -10.67 -4.03
N HIS A 111 -18.15 -10.76 -5.29
CA HIS A 111 -17.26 -10.74 -6.46
C HIS A 111 -16.70 -9.34 -6.81
N HIS A 112 -17.22 -8.28 -6.17
CA HIS A 112 -16.72 -6.90 -6.27
C HIS A 112 -15.71 -6.58 -5.17
N VAL A 113 -15.49 -7.49 -4.22
CA VAL A 113 -14.48 -7.32 -3.17
C VAL A 113 -13.15 -7.86 -3.68
N PRO A 114 -12.08 -7.06 -3.71
CA PRO A 114 -10.75 -7.55 -4.07
C PRO A 114 -10.28 -8.61 -3.07
N PRO A 115 -9.60 -9.67 -3.53
CA PRO A 115 -9.05 -10.67 -2.64
C PRO A 115 -7.96 -10.05 -1.77
N LEU A 116 -7.87 -10.53 -0.54
CA LEU A 116 -6.82 -10.11 0.39
C LEU A 116 -5.47 -10.71 -0.02
N HIS A 117 -4.41 -9.93 0.12
CA HIS A 117 -3.05 -10.37 -0.12
C HIS A 117 -2.56 -11.23 1.05
N ARG A 118 -1.54 -12.03 0.79
CA ARG A 118 -0.89 -12.82 1.83
C ARG A 118 -0.22 -11.88 2.83
N TYR A 119 -0.70 -11.90 4.07
CA TYR A 119 -0.17 -11.09 5.15
C TYR A 119 0.50 -11.98 6.21
N ARG A 120 1.69 -11.59 6.69
CA ARG A 120 2.40 -12.30 7.77
C ARG A 120 2.60 -11.38 8.96
N GLN A 121 1.71 -11.50 9.94
CA GLN A 121 1.89 -10.81 11.21
C GLN A 121 3.07 -11.39 12.00
N ASN A 122 3.88 -10.53 12.62
CA ASN A 122 4.94 -10.96 13.53
C ASN A 122 4.56 -10.59 14.97
N HIS A 123 3.85 -11.48 15.66
CA HIS A 123 3.38 -11.24 17.03
C HIS A 123 4.52 -11.04 18.02
N LEU A 124 5.63 -11.75 17.87
CA LEU A 124 6.79 -11.62 18.74
C LEU A 124 7.42 -10.23 18.60
N ARG A 125 7.70 -9.78 17.37
CA ARG A 125 8.28 -8.45 17.14
C ARG A 125 7.33 -7.34 17.61
N ASN A 126 6.02 -7.50 17.40
CA ASN A 126 5.01 -6.59 17.96
C ASN A 126 5.09 -6.48 19.49
N TYR A 127 5.16 -7.62 20.17
CA TYR A 127 5.27 -7.65 21.63
C TYR A 127 6.56 -7.00 22.14
N LEU A 128 7.70 -7.33 21.51
CA LEU A 128 9.00 -6.77 21.88
C LEU A 128 9.05 -5.25 21.68
N ASP A 129 8.56 -4.75 20.55
CA ASP A 129 8.49 -3.31 20.29
C ASP A 129 7.55 -2.59 21.26
N PHE A 130 6.41 -3.21 21.59
CA PHE A 130 5.48 -2.66 22.59
C PHE A 130 6.15 -2.54 23.96
N ARG A 131 6.86 -3.59 24.41
CA ARG A 131 7.61 -3.57 25.66
C ARG A 131 8.70 -2.50 25.66
N ARG A 132 9.50 -2.42 24.59
CA ARG A 132 10.57 -1.42 24.47
C ARG A 132 10.02 0.00 24.61
N ARG A 133 8.96 0.34 23.87
CA ARG A 133 8.30 1.66 23.93
C ARG A 133 7.76 1.99 25.32
N ARG A 134 7.23 0.98 26.03
CA ARG A 134 6.73 1.17 27.39
C ARG A 134 7.87 1.50 28.36
N THR A 135 8.99 0.79 28.26
CA THR A 135 10.19 1.07 29.06
C THR A 135 10.76 2.46 28.78
N GLU A 136 10.91 2.84 27.52
CA GLU A 136 11.38 4.18 27.10
C GLU A 136 10.49 5.29 27.67
N ARG A 137 9.16 5.15 27.58
CA ARG A 137 8.20 6.12 28.14
C ARG A 137 8.31 6.26 29.65
N MET A 138 8.50 5.16 30.38
CA MET A 138 8.65 5.21 31.83
C MET A 138 9.93 5.94 32.23
N GLY A 139 11.06 5.69 31.55
CA GLY A 139 12.32 6.39 31.81
C GLY A 139 12.25 7.90 31.50
N HIS A 140 11.50 8.31 30.47
CA HIS A 140 11.26 9.74 30.21
C HIS A 140 10.47 10.44 31.32
N LEU A 141 9.44 9.78 31.88
CA LEU A 141 8.66 10.34 32.99
C LEU A 141 9.46 10.45 34.29
N GLU A 142 10.46 9.59 34.49
CA GLU A 142 11.37 9.63 35.64
C GLU A 142 12.46 10.70 35.51
N THR A 143 12.72 11.21 34.30
CA THR A 143 13.73 12.26 34.05
C THR A 143 13.15 13.67 33.91
N GLU A 144 11.83 13.79 33.76
CA GLU A 144 11.09 15.06 33.76
C GLU A 144 10.60 15.51 35.16
N ASN A 145 10.85 14.71 36.21
CA ASN A 145 10.62 15.05 37.63
C ASN A 145 11.93 15.29 38.37
#